data_AF-A0A7L0BIT8-F1
#
_entry.id   AF-A0A7L0BIT8-F1
#
_cell.length_a   1.000
_cell.length_b   1.000
_cell.length_c   1.000
_cell.angle_alpha   90.00
_cell.angle_beta   90.00
_cell.angle_gamma   90.00
#
_symmetry.space_group_name_H-M   'P 1'
#
loop_
_entity.id
_entity.type
_entity.pdbx_description
1 polymer ?
#
loop_
_entity_poly.entity_id
_entity_poly.type
_entity_poly.pdbx_seq_one_letter_code
_entity_poly.pdbx_strand_id
1 'polypeptide(L)'
;FFLLVVLIGDSGVGKSNLLSRFTRNEFNLESKSTIGVEFATRSIQVDGKTIKAQIWDTAGQERYRAITSAYYRGAVGALLVYDIAKHLTYENVERWLKELRDHADNNIVIMLVGNKSDLRHLRAVPTDEARAFAEKNNLSFIETSALDSTNVEEAFKNILTEIYRIVSQKQIADRSAHDESPGNNVVDISVPPTTDGQKSNKLQCCQNL
;
A
#
# COMPACT_ATOMS: atom_id res chain seq x y z
N PHE A 1 3.70 8.47 -9.83
CA PHE A 1 3.57 7.23 -9.04
C PHE A 1 2.25 7.26 -8.30
N PHE A 2 1.51 6.16 -8.27
CA PHE A 2 0.23 6.06 -7.57
C PHE A 2 0.37 5.05 -6.43
N LEU A 3 0.03 5.43 -5.20
CA LEU A 3 0.11 4.57 -4.03
C LEU A 3 -1.27 4.48 -3.36
N LEU A 4 -1.79 3.26 -3.22
CA LEU A 4 -3.01 2.96 -2.49
C LEU A 4 -2.68 2.67 -1.03
N VAL A 5 -3.22 3.46 -0.11
CA VAL A 5 -3.06 3.29 1.34
C VAL A 5 -4.44 3.09 1.97
N VAL A 6 -4.57 2.12 2.85
CA VAL A 6 -5.82 1.88 3.60
C VAL A 6 -5.68 2.30 5.06
N LEU A 7 -6.73 2.88 5.64
CA LEU A 7 -6.85 3.11 7.07
C LEU A 7 -7.70 1.99 7.68
N ILE A 8 -7.16 1.28 8.66
CA ILE A 8 -7.83 0.17 9.34
C ILE A 8 -7.73 0.33 10.87
N GLY A 9 -8.61 -0.35 11.60
CA GLY A 9 -8.73 -0.25 13.05
C GLY A 9 -10.18 -0.06 13.49
N ASP A 10 -10.40 -0.08 14.80
CA ASP A 10 -11.74 -0.06 15.39
C ASP A 10 -12.55 1.20 15.03
N SER A 11 -13.88 1.11 15.19
CA SER A 11 -14.75 2.27 15.09
C SER A 11 -14.40 3.32 16.15
N GLY A 12 -14.37 4.60 15.77
CA GLY A 12 -14.15 5.70 16.71
C GLY A 12 -12.69 5.97 17.12
N VAL A 13 -11.71 5.23 16.56
CA VAL A 13 -10.28 5.51 16.80
C VAL A 13 -9.78 6.79 16.11
N GLY A 14 -10.53 7.28 15.11
CA GLY A 14 -10.27 8.56 14.44
C GLY A 14 -9.67 8.46 13.03
N LYS A 15 -9.82 7.32 12.33
CA LYS A 15 -9.37 7.12 10.94
C LYS A 15 -9.86 8.21 9.97
N SER A 16 -11.16 8.49 9.96
CA SER A 16 -11.76 9.53 9.12
C SER A 16 -11.22 10.93 9.45
N ASN A 17 -11.00 11.22 10.73
CA ASN A 17 -10.40 12.49 11.15
C ASN A 17 -8.92 12.59 10.76
N LEU A 18 -8.16 11.48 10.78
CA LEU A 18 -6.80 11.47 10.23
C LEU A 18 -6.80 11.71 8.72
N LEU A 19 -7.73 11.08 7.98
CA LEU A 19 -7.90 11.30 6.55
C LEU A 19 -8.23 12.76 6.24
N SER A 20 -9.24 13.32 6.89
CA SER A 20 -9.66 14.71 6.70
C SER A 20 -8.58 15.70 7.14
N ARG A 21 -7.88 15.43 8.24
CA ARG A 21 -6.79 16.29 8.70
C ARG A 21 -5.64 16.29 7.70
N PHE A 22 -5.27 15.14 7.17
CA PHE A 22 -4.21 15.05 6.16
C PHE A 22 -4.64 15.65 4.81
N THR A 23 -5.88 15.46 4.37
CA THR A 23 -6.27 15.84 2.99
C THR A 23 -6.83 17.25 2.87
N ARG A 24 -7.53 17.72 3.91
CA ARG A 24 -8.29 18.99 3.92
C ARG A 24 -7.88 19.92 5.06
N ASN A 25 -6.99 19.48 5.96
CA ASN A 25 -6.69 20.17 7.22
C ASN A 25 -7.95 20.45 8.06
N GLU A 26 -8.89 19.50 8.03
CA GLU A 26 -10.17 19.57 8.75
C GLU A 26 -10.23 18.54 9.86
N PHE A 27 -10.97 18.87 10.91
CA PHE A 27 -11.30 17.94 12.00
C PHE A 27 -12.76 18.13 12.40
N ASN A 28 -13.46 17.01 12.60
CA ASN A 28 -14.85 16.99 13.04
C ASN A 28 -14.97 16.20 14.35
N LEU A 29 -15.32 16.91 15.42
CA LEU A 29 -15.56 16.32 16.74
C LEU A 29 -16.77 15.37 16.73
N GLU A 30 -17.79 15.69 15.93
CA GLU A 30 -19.03 14.93 15.78
C GLU A 30 -18.97 13.94 14.60
N SER A 31 -17.76 13.48 14.24
CA SER A 31 -17.59 12.51 13.16
C SER A 31 -18.42 11.25 13.43
N LYS A 32 -19.42 10.99 12.57
CA LYS A 32 -20.23 9.76 12.63
C LYS A 32 -19.41 8.55 12.19
N SER A 33 -19.85 7.34 12.55
CA SER A 33 -19.24 6.12 12.03
C SER A 33 -19.29 6.10 10.50
N THR A 34 -18.16 5.84 9.86
CA THR A 34 -18.08 5.64 8.41
C THR A 34 -18.99 4.48 7.99
N ILE A 35 -19.90 4.75 7.06
CA ILE A 35 -20.76 3.73 6.44
C ILE A 35 -20.10 3.35 5.12
N GLY A 36 -19.59 2.12 5.03
CA GLY A 36 -18.86 1.67 3.84
C GLY A 36 -17.42 2.20 3.81
N VAL A 37 -17.05 2.82 2.68
CA VAL A 37 -15.67 3.28 2.41
C VAL A 37 -15.69 4.66 1.79
N GLU A 38 -14.85 5.55 2.30
CA GLU A 38 -14.53 6.85 1.69
C GLU A 38 -13.08 6.83 1.19
N PHE A 39 -12.78 7.55 0.12
CA PHE A 39 -11.39 7.75 -0.30
C PHE A 39 -11.11 9.22 -0.58
N ALA A 40 -9.87 9.61 -0.34
CA ALA A 40 -9.36 10.92 -0.74
C ALA A 40 -8.00 10.78 -1.40
N THR A 41 -7.64 11.73 -2.25
CA THR A 41 -6.34 11.75 -2.93
C THR A 41 -5.54 12.98 -2.55
N ARG A 42 -4.26 12.80 -2.27
CA ARG A 42 -3.32 13.90 -2.06
C ARG A 42 -2.01 13.63 -2.78
N SER A 43 -1.50 14.64 -3.48
CA SER A 43 -0.19 14.58 -4.10
C SER A 43 0.86 15.14 -3.15
N ILE A 44 1.97 14.42 -2.96
CA ILE A 44 3.12 14.86 -2.19
C ILE A 44 4.40 14.73 -3.01
N GLN A 45 5.43 15.49 -2.65
CA GLN A 45 6.78 15.37 -3.21
C GLN A 45 7.63 14.48 -2.29
N VAL A 46 8.23 13.44 -2.86
CA VAL A 46 9.20 12.57 -2.18
C VAL A 46 10.39 12.39 -3.11
N ASP A 47 11.60 12.69 -2.64
CA ASP A 47 12.85 12.58 -3.41
C ASP A 47 12.77 13.25 -4.80
N GLY A 48 12.10 14.41 -4.88
CA GLY A 48 11.91 15.16 -6.13
C GLY A 48 10.91 14.54 -7.12
N LYS A 49 10.17 13.50 -6.71
CA LYS A 49 9.09 12.89 -7.49
C LYS A 49 7.73 13.18 -6.87
N THR A 50 6.77 13.51 -7.72
CA THR A 50 5.38 13.64 -7.31
C THR A 50 4.73 12.26 -7.18
N ILE A 51 4.29 11.95 -5.96
CA ILE A 51 3.53 10.76 -5.61
C ILE A 51 2.09 11.18 -5.39
N LYS A 52 1.16 10.49 -6.06
CA LYS A 52 -0.27 10.63 -5.80
C LYS A 52 -0.70 9.51 -4.85
N ALA A 53 -0.96 9.86 -3.60
CA ALA A 53 -1.53 8.94 -2.61
C ALA A 53 -3.05 8.90 -2.79
N GLN A 54 -3.62 7.70 -2.84
CA GLN A 54 -5.05 7.45 -2.67
C GLN A 54 -5.25 6.74 -1.34
N ILE A 55 -5.94 7.40 -0.42
CA ILE A 55 -6.09 6.94 0.95
C ILE A 55 -7.55 6.55 1.14
N TRP A 56 -7.78 5.32 1.57
CA TRP A 56 -9.09 4.71 1.76
C TRP A 56 -9.40 4.65 3.25
N ASP A 57 -10.41 5.37 3.71
CA ASP A 57 -10.99 5.22 5.04
C ASP A 57 -12.02 4.09 5.02
N THR A 58 -11.79 3.09 5.86
CA THR A 58 -12.68 1.92 5.96
C THR A 58 -13.54 1.97 7.21
N ALA A 59 -14.75 1.42 7.13
CA ALA A 59 -15.59 1.23 8.30
C ALA A 59 -14.89 0.31 9.32
N GLY A 60 -14.70 0.82 10.54
CA GLY A 60 -14.09 0.06 11.65
C GLY A 60 -15.06 -0.81 12.44
N GLN A 61 -16.30 -1.01 11.97
CA GLN A 61 -17.28 -1.87 12.64
C GLN A 61 -17.14 -3.30 12.15
N GLU A 62 -17.13 -4.26 13.08
CA GLU A 62 -16.95 -5.67 12.73
C GLU A 62 -18.06 -6.21 11.80
N ARG A 63 -19.24 -5.59 11.81
CA ARG A 63 -20.38 -5.95 10.95
C ARG A 63 -20.12 -5.76 9.46
N TYR A 64 -19.13 -4.95 9.08
CA TYR A 64 -18.80 -4.67 7.67
C TYR A 64 -17.52 -5.40 7.19
N ARG A 65 -16.89 -6.24 8.02
CA ARG A 65 -15.60 -6.90 7.73
C ARG A 65 -15.58 -7.72 6.45
N ALA A 66 -16.69 -8.40 6.12
CA ALA A 66 -16.79 -9.19 4.88
C ALA A 66 -16.70 -8.32 3.62
N ILE A 67 -17.04 -7.03 3.73
CA ILE A 67 -16.92 -6.04 2.66
C ILE A 67 -15.53 -5.41 2.70
N THR A 68 -14.95 -5.22 3.90
CA THR A 68 -13.65 -4.55 4.09
C THR A 68 -12.49 -5.27 3.40
N SER A 69 -12.49 -6.61 3.37
CA SER A 69 -11.39 -7.39 2.80
C SER A 69 -11.15 -7.15 1.31
N ALA A 70 -12.19 -6.82 0.54
CA ALA A 70 -12.06 -6.49 -0.87
C ALA A 70 -11.23 -5.22 -1.12
N TYR A 71 -11.17 -4.31 -0.14
CA TYR A 71 -10.45 -3.04 -0.26
C TYR A 71 -8.97 -3.11 0.09
N TYR A 72 -8.51 -4.24 0.65
CA TYR A 72 -7.08 -4.46 0.88
C TYR A 72 -6.35 -4.86 -0.40
N ARG A 73 -7.06 -5.33 -1.43
CA ARG A 73 -6.47 -5.77 -2.68
C ARG A 73 -5.84 -4.60 -3.43
N GLY A 74 -4.54 -4.71 -3.71
CA GLY A 74 -3.75 -3.66 -4.36
C GLY A 74 -3.32 -2.53 -3.42
N ALA A 75 -3.59 -2.65 -2.11
CA ALA A 75 -3.03 -1.75 -1.11
C ALA A 75 -1.52 -2.01 -0.98
N VAL A 76 -0.74 -0.95 -1.18
CA VAL A 76 0.72 -0.97 -1.00
C VAL A 76 1.13 -0.48 0.38
N GLY A 77 0.21 0.15 1.11
CA GLY A 77 0.40 0.57 2.50
C GLY A 77 -0.87 0.47 3.35
N ALA A 78 -0.69 0.33 4.65
CA ALA A 78 -1.77 0.40 5.63
C ALA A 78 -1.37 1.19 6.87
N LEU A 79 -2.26 2.08 7.32
CA LEU A 79 -2.20 2.69 8.64
C LEU A 79 -3.15 1.93 9.56
N LEU A 80 -2.59 1.23 10.54
CA LEU A 80 -3.30 0.46 11.54
C LEU A 80 -3.49 1.33 12.78
N VAL A 81 -4.69 1.86 12.97
CA VAL A 81 -4.97 2.94 13.92
C VAL A 81 -5.67 2.40 15.17
N TYR A 82 -5.17 2.79 16.34
CA TYR A 82 -5.85 2.61 17.63
C TYR A 82 -5.97 3.94 18.38
N ASP A 83 -6.79 3.95 19.43
CA ASP A 83 -6.98 5.11 20.32
C ASP A 83 -6.14 4.91 21.59
N ILE A 84 -5.19 5.80 21.85
CA ILE A 84 -4.30 5.67 23.02
C ILE A 84 -5.04 5.74 24.36
N ALA A 85 -6.26 6.30 24.38
CA ALA A 85 -7.09 6.42 25.57
C ALA A 85 -8.05 5.22 25.75
N LYS A 86 -8.06 4.24 24.82
CA LYS A 86 -8.95 3.07 24.87
C LYS A 86 -8.19 1.78 24.59
N HIS A 87 -7.81 1.08 25.66
CA HIS A 87 -7.03 -0.16 25.60
C HIS A 87 -7.64 -1.24 24.69
N LEU A 88 -8.96 -1.41 24.70
CA LEU A 88 -9.66 -2.39 23.85
C LEU A 88 -9.34 -2.20 22.34
N THR A 89 -9.18 -0.95 21.90
CA THR A 89 -8.86 -0.66 20.49
C THR A 89 -7.44 -1.09 20.13
N TYR A 90 -6.54 -1.11 21.12
CA TYR A 90 -5.18 -1.60 20.99
C TYR A 90 -5.12 -3.13 21.04
N GLU A 91 -5.88 -3.79 21.92
CA GLU A 91 -6.00 -5.26 21.91
C GLU A 91 -6.49 -5.79 20.55
N ASN A 92 -7.43 -5.08 19.93
CA ASN A 92 -7.95 -5.44 18.61
C ASN A 92 -6.95 -5.23 17.46
N VAL A 93 -5.82 -4.54 17.67
CA VAL A 93 -4.77 -4.32 16.65
C VAL A 93 -4.26 -5.65 16.11
N GLU A 94 -4.04 -6.65 16.96
CA GLU A 94 -3.53 -7.96 16.53
C GLU A 94 -4.50 -8.65 15.55
N ARG A 95 -5.81 -8.54 15.81
CA ARG A 95 -6.85 -9.05 14.93
C ARG A 95 -6.87 -8.32 13.58
N TRP A 96 -6.78 -6.99 13.59
CA TRP A 96 -6.72 -6.19 12.36
C TRP A 96 -5.45 -6.47 11.55
N LEU A 97 -4.32 -6.62 12.21
CA LEU A 97 -3.05 -6.97 11.59
C LEU A 97 -3.12 -8.33 10.88
N LYS A 98 -3.70 -9.33 11.56
CA LYS A 98 -3.93 -10.65 10.98
C LYS A 98 -4.84 -10.56 9.75
N GLU A 99 -5.97 -9.88 9.87
CA GLU A 99 -6.92 -9.71 8.75
C GLU A 99 -6.27 -9.03 7.54
N LEU A 100 -5.46 -7.99 7.77
CA LEU A 100 -4.72 -7.32 6.71
C LEU A 100 -3.74 -8.28 6.03
N ARG A 101 -2.94 -9.03 6.80
CA ARG A 101 -1.97 -9.99 6.25
C ARG A 101 -2.63 -11.15 5.50
N ASP A 102 -3.83 -11.55 5.90
CA ASP A 102 -4.56 -12.64 5.25
C ASP A 102 -5.12 -12.25 3.86
N HIS A 103 -5.25 -10.95 3.56
CA HIS A 103 -5.97 -10.46 2.36
C HIS A 103 -5.20 -9.45 1.51
N ALA A 104 -4.18 -8.78 2.06
CA ALA A 104 -3.32 -7.84 1.34
C ALA A 104 -2.10 -8.54 0.73
N ASP A 105 -1.35 -7.82 -0.10
CA ASP A 105 -0.07 -8.31 -0.62
C ASP A 105 0.96 -8.48 0.52
N ASN A 106 1.76 -9.54 0.48
CA ASN A 106 2.80 -9.83 1.49
C ASN A 106 3.84 -8.71 1.66
N ASN A 107 3.94 -7.81 0.69
CA ASN A 107 4.87 -6.68 0.67
C ASN A 107 4.24 -5.36 1.13
N ILE A 108 3.02 -5.39 1.68
CA ILE A 108 2.35 -4.19 2.18
C ILE A 108 3.16 -3.56 3.32
N VAL A 109 3.40 -2.26 3.23
CA VAL A 109 4.05 -1.50 4.31
C VAL A 109 3.00 -1.16 5.36
N ILE A 110 3.26 -1.48 6.61
CA ILE A 110 2.30 -1.30 7.69
C ILE A 110 2.88 -0.36 8.74
N MET A 111 2.10 0.65 9.11
CA MET A 111 2.42 1.56 10.21
C MET A 111 1.34 1.50 11.27
N LEU A 112 1.73 1.19 12.50
CA LEU A 112 0.90 1.30 13.69
C LEU A 112 0.79 2.78 14.10
N VAL A 113 -0.43 3.26 14.29
CA VAL A 113 -0.73 4.65 14.63
C VAL A 113 -1.50 4.72 15.95
N GLY A 114 -0.86 5.24 16.99
CA GLY A 114 -1.52 5.58 18.26
C GLY A 114 -2.16 6.95 18.18
N ASN A 115 -3.45 7.03 17.83
CA ASN A 115 -4.13 8.30 17.66
C ASN A 115 -4.69 8.86 18.98
N LYS A 116 -5.03 10.15 18.97
CA LYS A 116 -5.52 10.93 20.12
C LYS A 116 -4.48 11.19 21.20
N SER A 117 -3.23 11.42 20.78
CA SER A 117 -2.12 11.77 21.67
C SER A 117 -2.31 13.08 22.46
N ASP A 118 -3.33 13.88 22.13
CA ASP A 118 -3.84 14.99 22.93
C ASP A 118 -4.45 14.53 24.27
N LEU A 119 -5.01 13.31 24.34
CA LEU A 119 -5.63 12.73 25.52
C LEU A 119 -4.62 12.09 26.49
N ARG A 120 -3.46 12.74 26.70
CA ARG A 120 -2.35 12.19 27.52
C ARG A 120 -2.78 11.78 28.94
N HIS A 121 -3.67 12.56 29.55
CA HIS A 121 -4.19 12.31 30.90
C HIS A 121 -5.12 11.10 30.99
N LEU A 122 -5.65 10.63 29.86
CA LEU A 122 -6.53 9.46 29.76
C LEU A 122 -5.83 8.28 29.09
N ARG A 123 -4.50 8.34 28.92
CA ARG A 123 -3.72 7.29 28.27
C ARG A 123 -3.95 5.95 28.95
N ALA A 124 -4.47 5.01 28.19
CA ALA A 124 -4.65 3.61 28.58
C ALA A 124 -3.58 2.69 27.97
N VAL A 125 -2.91 3.14 26.90
CA VAL A 125 -1.86 2.39 26.20
C VAL A 125 -0.52 3.13 26.34
N PRO A 126 0.43 2.61 27.11
CA PRO A 126 1.80 3.11 27.17
C PRO A 126 2.47 3.13 25.79
N THR A 127 3.18 4.20 25.47
CA THR A 127 3.88 4.34 24.18
C THR A 127 4.91 3.23 23.97
N ASP A 128 5.62 2.83 25.02
CA ASP A 128 6.66 1.80 24.93
C ASP A 128 6.07 0.41 24.67
N GLU A 129 4.86 0.14 25.17
CA GLU A 129 4.14 -1.11 24.89
C GLU A 129 3.77 -1.21 23.41
N ALA A 130 3.17 -0.16 22.86
CA ALA A 130 2.80 -0.12 21.44
C ALA A 130 4.03 -0.14 20.52
N ARG A 131 5.12 0.53 20.92
CA ARG A 131 6.40 0.49 20.20
C ARG A 131 6.99 -0.92 20.18
N ALA A 132 7.02 -1.61 21.32
CA ALA A 132 7.50 -2.98 21.41
C ALA A 132 6.66 -3.94 20.56
N PHE A 133 5.33 -3.76 20.52
CA PHE A 133 4.46 -4.52 19.62
C PHE A 133 4.78 -4.26 18.15
N ALA A 134 4.99 -3.00 17.76
CA ALA A 134 5.33 -2.63 16.39
C ALA A 134 6.67 -3.24 15.96
N GLU A 135 7.71 -3.12 16.78
CA GLU A 135 9.03 -3.73 16.54
C GLU A 135 8.93 -5.25 16.39
N LYS A 136 8.25 -5.93 17.32
CA LYS A 136 8.03 -7.38 17.27
C LYS A 136 7.34 -7.84 15.98
N ASN A 137 6.47 -7.00 15.42
CA ASN A 137 5.69 -7.32 14.22
C ASN A 137 6.25 -6.70 12.93
N ASN A 138 7.42 -6.06 12.98
CA ASN A 138 8.04 -5.32 11.86
C ASN A 138 7.12 -4.24 11.27
N LEU A 139 6.54 -3.41 12.14
CA LEU A 139 5.69 -2.29 11.78
C LEU A 139 6.41 -0.98 12.10
N SER A 140 6.24 0.03 11.26
CA SER A 140 6.57 1.41 11.63
C SER A 140 5.61 1.89 12.73
N PHE A 141 6.02 2.79 13.62
CA PHE A 141 5.17 3.28 14.70
C PHE A 141 5.24 4.79 14.87
N ILE A 142 4.08 5.41 15.08
CA ILE A 142 3.96 6.83 15.41
C ILE A 142 2.70 7.09 16.24
N GLU A 143 2.75 8.05 17.14
CA GLU A 143 1.56 8.56 17.81
C GLU A 143 1.12 9.87 17.17
N THR A 144 -0.18 10.04 16.97
CA THR A 144 -0.76 11.19 16.28
C THR A 144 -1.88 11.84 17.09
N SER A 145 -2.22 13.07 16.77
CA SER A 145 -3.51 13.64 17.14
C SER A 145 -4.13 14.30 15.93
N ALA A 146 -5.28 13.79 15.49
CA ALA A 146 -6.06 14.46 14.46
C ALA A 146 -6.67 15.78 14.98
N LEU A 147 -6.84 15.94 16.29
CA LEU A 147 -7.42 17.12 16.91
C LEU A 147 -6.49 18.32 16.77
N ASP A 148 -5.25 18.20 17.25
CA ASP A 148 -4.26 19.29 17.22
C ASP A 148 -3.28 19.21 16.03
N SER A 149 -3.42 18.17 15.19
CA SER A 149 -2.59 17.87 14.00
C SER A 149 -1.21 17.28 14.29
N THR A 150 -0.88 16.98 15.55
CA THR A 150 0.40 16.39 15.94
C THR A 150 0.68 15.13 15.14
N ASN A 151 1.84 15.12 14.47
CA ASN A 151 2.39 14.00 13.70
C ASN A 151 1.51 13.47 12.56
N VAL A 152 0.39 14.12 12.22
CA VAL A 152 -0.50 13.61 11.15
C VAL A 152 0.21 13.68 9.79
N GLU A 153 0.78 14.83 9.45
CA GLU A 153 1.53 15.01 8.20
C GLU A 153 2.73 14.04 8.13
N GLU A 154 3.41 13.84 9.25
CA GLU A 154 4.58 12.97 9.36
C GLU A 154 4.21 11.51 9.19
N ALA A 155 3.13 11.03 9.81
CA ALA A 155 2.66 9.64 9.67
C ALA A 155 2.44 9.28 8.19
N PHE A 156 1.69 10.11 7.47
CA PHE A 156 1.41 9.88 6.04
C PHE A 156 2.66 10.05 5.17
N LYS A 157 3.51 11.06 5.42
CA LYS A 157 4.76 11.21 4.66
C LYS A 157 5.72 10.05 4.87
N ASN A 158 5.87 9.58 6.11
CA ASN A 158 6.76 8.48 6.47
C ASN A 158 6.34 7.20 5.74
N ILE A 159 5.08 6.81 5.84
CA ILE A 159 4.60 5.58 5.17
C ILE A 159 4.68 5.71 3.64
N LEU A 160 4.32 6.87 3.06
CA LEU A 160 4.38 7.06 1.60
C LEU A 160 5.83 7.06 1.08
N THR A 161 6.76 7.61 1.86
CA THR A 161 8.19 7.60 1.54
C THR A 161 8.77 6.19 1.62
N GLU A 162 8.39 5.44 2.66
CA GLU A 162 8.81 4.05 2.84
C GLU A 162 8.34 3.17 1.68
N ILE A 163 7.04 3.25 1.34
CA ILE A 163 6.48 2.53 0.18
C ILE A 163 7.19 2.94 -1.11
N TYR A 164 7.41 4.25 -1.32
CA TYR A 164 8.09 4.74 -2.52
C TYR A 164 9.49 4.15 -2.67
N ARG A 165 10.28 4.09 -1.58
CA ARG A 165 11.62 3.50 -1.59
C ARG A 165 11.58 2.02 -1.95
N ILE A 166 10.66 1.26 -1.38
CA ILE A 166 10.51 -0.18 -1.67
C ILE A 166 10.11 -0.40 -3.13
N VAL A 167 9.11 0.33 -3.63
CA VAL A 167 8.62 0.13 -5.00
C VAL A 167 9.60 0.65 -6.05
N SER A 168 10.29 1.76 -5.79
CA SER A 168 11.32 2.29 -6.71
C SER A 168 12.53 1.37 -6.82
N GLN A 169 12.99 0.75 -5.73
CA GLN A 169 14.05 -0.25 -5.76
C GLN A 169 13.64 -1.49 -6.56
N LYS A 170 12.40 -1.98 -6.38
CA LYS A 170 11.88 -3.11 -7.18
C LYS A 170 11.82 -2.80 -8.67
N GLN A 171 11.36 -1.60 -9.06
CA GLN A 171 11.33 -1.19 -10.46
C GLN A 171 12.72 -1.09 -11.09
N ILE A 172 13.74 -0.72 -10.33
CA ILE A 172 15.12 -0.72 -10.80
C ILE A 172 15.59 -2.15 -11.02
N ALA A 173 15.35 -3.05 -10.05
CA ALA A 173 15.73 -4.47 -10.15
C ALA A 173 15.06 -5.18 -11.35
N ASP A 174 13.75 -4.98 -11.55
CA ASP A 174 13.01 -5.57 -12.68
C ASP A 174 13.49 -5.05 -14.04
N ARG A 175 13.91 -3.77 -14.12
CA ARG A 175 14.50 -3.21 -15.35
C ARG A 175 15.86 -3.82 -15.65
N SER A 176 16.71 -4.00 -14.65
CA SER A 176 18.01 -4.69 -14.83
C SER A 176 17.83 -6.17 -15.22
N ALA A 177 16.79 -6.84 -14.73
CA ALA A 177 16.48 -8.22 -15.12
C ALA A 177 15.92 -8.34 -16.55
N HIS A 178 15.25 -7.30 -17.06
CA HIS A 178 14.76 -7.24 -18.44
C HIS A 178 15.82 -6.77 -19.46
N ASP A 179 16.86 -6.05 -19.02
CA ASP A 179 18.01 -5.69 -19.87
C ASP A 179 18.98 -6.87 -20.08
N GLU A 180 18.89 -7.93 -19.26
CA GLU A 180 19.49 -9.24 -19.56
C GLU A 180 18.60 -10.01 -20.55
N SER A 181 18.52 -9.52 -21.79
CA SER A 181 18.03 -10.35 -22.90
C SER A 181 18.94 -11.58 -23.07
N PRO A 182 18.40 -12.76 -23.43
CA PRO A 182 19.21 -13.95 -23.61
C PRO A 182 20.25 -13.70 -24.70
N GLY A 183 21.52 -13.94 -24.37
CA GLY A 183 22.65 -13.74 -25.26
C GLY A 183 22.41 -14.34 -26.64
N ASN A 184 22.82 -13.59 -27.66
CA ASN A 184 22.87 -13.98 -29.06
C ASN A 184 23.37 -15.43 -29.26
N ASN A 185 22.45 -16.40 -29.34
CA ASN A 185 22.68 -17.65 -30.06
C ASN A 185 22.20 -17.46 -31.50
N VAL A 186 22.76 -16.47 -32.21
CA VAL A 186 22.67 -16.42 -33.66
C VAL A 186 23.65 -17.48 -34.16
N VAL A 187 23.13 -18.67 -34.44
CA VAL A 187 23.88 -19.68 -35.19
C VAL A 187 23.94 -19.18 -36.63
N ASP A 188 25.13 -18.86 -37.13
CA ASP A 188 25.32 -18.52 -38.54
C ASP A 188 24.87 -19.71 -39.40
N ILE A 189 23.76 -19.54 -40.11
CA ILE A 189 23.35 -20.49 -41.15
C ILE A 189 24.20 -20.19 -42.39
N SER A 190 25.30 -20.92 -42.54
CA SER A 190 26.07 -20.93 -43.78
C SER A 190 25.32 -21.74 -44.83
N VAL A 191 24.62 -21.06 -45.74
CA VAL A 191 24.00 -21.69 -46.92
C VAL A 191 25.09 -21.90 -47.98
N PRO A 192 25.41 -23.14 -48.39
CA PRO A 192 26.33 -23.34 -49.50
C PRO A 192 25.69 -22.86 -50.81
N PRO A 193 26.46 -22.27 -51.73
CA PRO A 193 25.93 -21.74 -52.99
C PRO A 193 25.37 -22.89 -53.84
N THR A 194 24.16 -22.69 -54.35
CA THR A 194 23.49 -23.59 -55.29
C THR A 194 24.29 -23.68 -56.58
N THR A 195 24.80 -24.87 -56.89
CA THR A 195 25.35 -25.20 -58.20
C THR A 195 24.22 -25.31 -59.22
N ASP A 196 24.25 -24.45 -60.24
CA ASP A 196 23.43 -24.57 -61.43
C ASP A 196 23.68 -25.92 -62.12
N GLY A 197 22.62 -26.71 -62.35
CA GLY A 197 22.72 -27.86 -63.24
C GLY A 197 21.65 -28.94 -63.15
N GLN A 198 20.60 -28.77 -63.98
CA GLN A 198 19.83 -29.82 -64.67
C GLN A 198 18.57 -30.45 -64.02
N LYS A 199 17.43 -29.95 -64.54
CA LYS A 199 16.27 -30.65 -65.16
C LYS A 199 15.39 -31.62 -64.34
N SER A 200 14.08 -31.41 -64.57
CA SER A 200 12.90 -32.29 -64.36
C SER A 200 12.33 -32.25 -62.92
N ASN A 201 11.04 -32.10 -62.63
CA ASN A 201 9.80 -32.26 -63.40
C ASN A 201 8.67 -31.38 -62.81
N LYS A 202 7.66 -31.14 -63.65
CA LYS A 202 6.35 -30.49 -63.44
C LYS A 202 5.66 -30.78 -62.10
N LEU A 203 4.88 -29.79 -61.61
CA LEU A 203 3.45 -29.84 -61.15
C LEU A 203 3.19 -28.59 -60.28
N GLN A 204 2.70 -27.47 -60.83
CA GLN A 204 1.30 -27.01 -61.00
C GLN A 204 0.57 -26.60 -59.70
N CYS A 205 0.16 -25.33 -59.68
CA CYS A 205 -0.50 -24.52 -58.64
C CYS A 205 -1.87 -25.02 -58.14
N CYS A 206 -2.26 -24.52 -56.94
CA CYS A 206 -3.57 -23.95 -56.57
C CYS A 206 -3.30 -22.91 -55.46
N GLN A 207 -3.42 -21.58 -55.65
CA GLN A 207 -4.63 -20.73 -55.64
C GLN A 207 -5.54 -20.88 -54.41
N ASN A 208 -5.64 -19.78 -53.65
CA ASN A 208 -6.52 -19.55 -52.51
C ASN A 208 -8.00 -19.61 -52.88
N LEU A 209 -8.82 -20.12 -51.96
CA LEU A 209 -10.00 -19.41 -51.46
C LEU A 209 -10.22 -19.77 -49.98
#